data_AF-A0A930ZGM9-F1
#
_entry.id   AF-A0A930ZGM9-F1
#
_cell.length_a   1.000
_cell.length_b   1.000
_cell.length_c   1.000
_cell.angle_alpha   90.00
_cell.angle_beta   90.00
_cell.angle_gamma   90.00
#
_symmetry.space_group_name_H-M   'P 1'
#
loop_
_entity.id
_entity.type
_entity.pdbx_description
1 polymer ?
#
loop_
_entity_poly.entity_id
_entity_poly.type
_entity_poly.pdbx_seq_one_letter_code
_entity_poly.pdbx_strand_id
1 'polypeptide(L)'
;MRNLFATLLLVGLAALTSCAPQVQANPGEVVYDVPAAKDFSMNLAAGNPVLTALAQSVATYYALEAQPLPGYGRWTQRLSQGPTAVYVSQKLDPSGKVVAVIEMRWSFAVRQDGYGVVKLQTLSSDKIDVGAVEGPAFSRLDRDFTRVAGSR
;
A
#
# COMPACT_ATOMS: atom_id res chain seq x y z
N MET A 1 -55.04 -30.86 -23.90
CA MET A 1 -53.76 -31.14 -23.24
C MET A 1 -52.66 -30.40 -23.99
N ARG A 2 -52.41 -29.14 -23.62
CA ARG A 2 -51.50 -28.21 -24.32
C ARG A 2 -50.70 -27.43 -23.28
N ASN A 3 -49.94 -28.16 -22.48
CA ASN A 3 -49.04 -27.63 -21.45
C ASN A 3 -47.71 -28.37 -21.58
N LEU A 4 -46.61 -27.67 -21.26
CA LEU A 4 -45.26 -28.21 -20.96
C LEU A 4 -44.17 -28.13 -22.04
N PHE A 5 -44.13 -27.07 -22.86
CA PHE A 5 -42.92 -26.82 -23.68
C PHE A 5 -42.35 -25.39 -23.60
N ALA A 6 -42.95 -24.48 -22.84
CA ALA A 6 -42.57 -23.06 -22.87
C ALA A 6 -41.76 -22.56 -21.65
N THR A 7 -41.47 -23.41 -20.66
CA THR A 7 -40.96 -22.93 -19.35
C THR A 7 -39.62 -23.52 -18.91
N LEU A 8 -38.85 -24.11 -19.82
CA LEU A 8 -37.56 -24.75 -19.48
C LEU A 8 -36.32 -24.09 -20.10
N LEU A 9 -36.48 -22.98 -20.84
CA LEU A 9 -35.36 -22.33 -21.54
C LEU A 9 -34.86 -21.00 -20.92
N LEU A 10 -35.38 -20.58 -19.76
CA LEU A 10 -35.06 -19.27 -19.17
C LEU A 10 -34.42 -19.34 -17.76
N VAL A 11 -33.98 -20.52 -17.31
CA VAL A 11 -33.32 -20.70 -16.00
C VAL A 11 -31.82 -20.99 -16.14
N GLY A 12 -31.30 -21.15 -17.36
CA GLY A 12 -29.92 -21.60 -17.61
C GLY A 12 -28.85 -20.52 -17.81
N LEU A 13 -29.14 -19.23 -17.59
CA LEU A 13 -28.18 -18.14 -17.88
C LEU A 13 -27.79 -17.28 -16.66
N ALA A 14 -28.22 -17.63 -15.45
CA ALA A 14 -27.89 -16.86 -14.23
C ALA A 14 -26.70 -17.42 -13.43
N ALA A 15 -26.05 -18.50 -13.89
CA ALA A 15 -24.97 -19.18 -13.15
C ALA A 15 -23.55 -18.88 -13.68
N LEU A 16 -23.39 -17.80 -14.47
CA LEU A 16 -22.08 -17.25 -14.83
C LEU A 16 -21.87 -15.90 -14.12
N THR A 17 -22.27 -15.79 -12.86
CA THR A 17 -21.65 -14.79 -11.98
C THR A 17 -20.22 -15.24 -11.77
N SER A 18 -19.34 -14.69 -12.60
CA SER A 18 -17.89 -14.77 -12.51
C SER A 18 -17.43 -14.98 -11.07
N CYS A 19 -16.91 -16.17 -10.77
CA CYS A 19 -15.96 -16.37 -9.68
C CYS A 19 -14.70 -15.57 -10.04
N ALA A 20 -14.75 -14.24 -9.93
CA ALA A 20 -13.54 -13.46 -9.85
C ALA A 20 -12.81 -13.98 -8.60
N PRO A 21 -11.53 -14.41 -8.72
CA PRO A 21 -10.80 -14.88 -7.56
C PRO A 21 -10.81 -13.76 -6.51
N GLN A 22 -11.41 -14.05 -5.36
CA GLN A 22 -11.51 -13.09 -4.28
C GLN A 22 -10.09 -12.82 -3.76
N VAL A 23 -9.52 -11.66 -4.09
CA VAL A 23 -8.18 -11.30 -3.65
C VAL A 23 -8.23 -11.09 -2.14
N GLN A 24 -7.56 -11.96 -1.39
CA GLN A 24 -7.44 -11.87 0.06
C GLN A 24 -6.08 -11.27 0.45
N ALA A 25 -6.07 -10.35 1.41
CA ALA A 25 -4.87 -9.79 2.03
C ALA A 25 -4.57 -10.52 3.35
N ASN A 26 -3.29 -10.73 3.68
CA ASN A 26 -2.92 -11.19 5.02
C ASN A 26 -3.01 -10.03 6.03
N PRO A 27 -3.07 -10.31 7.36
CA PRO A 27 -3.06 -9.28 8.39
C PRO A 27 -1.94 -8.24 8.20
N GLY A 28 -2.31 -6.95 8.22
CA GLY A 28 -1.39 -5.83 8.04
C GLY A 28 -0.91 -5.60 6.60
N GLU A 29 -1.44 -6.34 5.63
CA GLU A 29 -1.19 -6.12 4.21
C GLU A 29 -2.28 -5.28 3.56
N VAL A 30 -1.83 -4.44 2.64
CA VAL A 30 -2.67 -3.81 1.63
C VAL A 30 -2.19 -4.26 0.26
N VAL A 31 -3.13 -4.68 -0.58
CA VAL A 31 -2.87 -5.21 -1.92
C VAL A 31 -3.38 -4.20 -2.95
N TYR A 32 -2.52 -3.87 -3.91
CA TYR A 32 -2.78 -2.91 -4.97
C TYR A 32 -2.67 -3.56 -6.35
N ASP A 33 -3.59 -3.19 -7.22
CA ASP A 33 -3.39 -3.30 -8.67
C ASP A 33 -2.52 -2.14 -9.14
N VAL A 34 -1.33 -2.51 -9.62
CA VAL A 34 -0.29 -1.59 -10.07
C VAL A 34 -0.09 -1.85 -11.56
N PRO A 35 -0.48 -0.91 -12.45
CA PRO A 35 -0.36 -1.10 -13.88
C PRO A 35 1.06 -1.50 -14.28
N ALA A 36 1.19 -2.62 -15.02
CA ALA A 36 2.49 -3.10 -15.49
C ALA A 36 3.17 -2.06 -16.40
N ALA A 37 4.49 -2.00 -16.33
CA ALA A 37 5.40 -1.03 -16.97
C ALA A 37 5.43 -1.01 -18.52
N LYS A 38 4.30 -1.17 -19.20
CA LYS A 38 4.16 -0.81 -20.62
C LYS A 38 4.20 0.71 -20.78
N ASP A 39 3.70 1.43 -19.77
CA ASP A 39 3.62 2.90 -19.73
C ASP A 39 4.79 3.55 -18.99
N PHE A 40 5.60 2.77 -18.28
CA PHE A 40 6.81 3.23 -17.61
C PHE A 40 8.00 2.73 -18.42
N SER A 41 8.66 3.60 -19.18
CA SER A 41 9.94 3.30 -19.83
C SER A 41 11.03 3.07 -18.78
N MET A 42 11.01 1.91 -18.11
CA MET A 42 11.98 1.53 -17.08
C MET A 42 12.74 0.28 -17.52
N ASN A 43 14.07 0.40 -17.47
CA ASN A 43 15.01 -0.64 -17.85
C ASN A 43 14.85 -1.83 -16.88
N LEU A 44 14.43 -2.99 -17.39
CA LEU A 44 14.09 -4.21 -16.63
C LEU A 44 15.26 -4.80 -15.80
N ALA A 45 16.47 -4.28 -15.95
CA ALA A 45 17.62 -4.63 -15.11
C ALA A 45 17.54 -4.08 -13.67
N ALA A 46 16.54 -3.26 -13.34
CA ALA A 46 16.45 -2.51 -12.06
C ALA A 46 15.52 -3.13 -10.99
N GLY A 47 14.98 -4.33 -11.20
CA GLY A 47 14.04 -4.98 -10.26
C GLY A 47 12.61 -5.07 -10.79
N ASN A 48 11.68 -5.59 -9.99
CA ASN A 48 10.28 -5.75 -10.40
C ASN A 48 9.58 -4.38 -10.46
N PRO A 49 8.97 -3.99 -11.61
CA PRO A 49 8.40 -2.65 -11.80
C PRO A 49 7.27 -2.32 -10.82
N VAL A 50 6.50 -3.32 -10.37
CA VAL A 50 5.44 -3.12 -9.37
C VAL A 50 6.05 -2.69 -8.03
N LEU A 51 7.15 -3.31 -7.60
CA LEU A 51 7.87 -2.91 -6.39
C LEU A 51 8.38 -1.48 -6.51
N THR A 52 9.00 -1.17 -7.66
CA THR A 52 9.58 0.15 -7.91
C THR A 52 8.52 1.23 -7.88
N ALA A 53 7.36 1.01 -8.52
CA ALA A 53 6.25 1.97 -8.52
C ALA A 53 5.70 2.22 -7.10
N LEU A 54 5.48 1.16 -6.31
CA LEU A 54 5.02 1.28 -4.92
C LEU A 54 6.05 2.04 -4.06
N ALA A 55 7.32 1.64 -4.13
CA ALA A 55 8.38 2.29 -3.37
C ALA A 55 8.55 3.76 -3.76
N GLN A 56 8.45 4.08 -5.05
CA GLN A 56 8.56 5.44 -5.56
C GLN A 56 7.38 6.32 -5.11
N SER A 57 6.15 5.79 -5.09
CA SER A 57 4.98 6.50 -4.58
C SER A 57 5.16 6.86 -3.10
N VAL A 58 5.59 5.90 -2.28
CA VAL A 58 5.91 6.15 -0.86
C VAL A 58 7.03 7.18 -0.71
N ALA A 59 8.13 7.05 -1.46
CA ALA A 59 9.23 8.00 -1.41
C ALA A 59 8.79 9.42 -1.80
N THR A 60 7.95 9.53 -2.82
CA THR A 60 7.38 10.82 -3.28
C THR A 60 6.52 11.45 -2.19
N TYR A 61 5.70 10.66 -1.49
CA TYR A 61 4.93 11.16 -0.36
C TYR A 61 5.83 11.73 0.74
N TYR A 62 6.87 11.01 1.16
CA TYR A 62 7.78 11.52 2.20
C TYR A 62 8.60 12.73 1.75
N ALA A 63 8.92 12.84 0.47
CA ALA A 63 9.66 13.97 -0.08
C ALA A 63 8.81 15.24 -0.21
N LEU A 64 7.52 15.11 -0.54
CA LEU A 64 6.70 16.24 -0.99
C LEU A 64 5.49 16.56 -0.11
N GLU A 65 4.90 15.56 0.54
CA GLU A 65 3.59 15.69 1.18
C GLU A 65 3.61 15.40 2.68
N ALA A 66 4.46 14.49 3.15
CA ALA A 66 4.44 14.01 4.52
C ALA A 66 4.74 15.13 5.52
N GLN A 67 3.75 15.44 6.35
CA GLN A 67 3.92 16.33 7.48
C GLN A 67 4.24 15.52 8.73
N PRO A 68 5.24 15.93 9.53
CA PRO A 68 5.47 15.32 10.83
C PRO A 68 4.38 15.73 11.81
N LEU A 69 4.16 14.91 12.84
CA LEU A 69 3.26 15.28 13.95
C LEU A 69 3.79 16.53 14.68
N PRO A 70 2.91 17.31 15.35
CA PRO A 70 3.34 18.49 16.10
C PRO A 70 4.48 18.21 17.07
N GLY A 71 5.54 19.02 16.99
CA GLY A 71 6.75 18.86 17.80
C GLY A 71 7.79 17.89 17.24
N TYR A 72 7.46 17.11 16.21
CA TYR A 72 8.44 16.27 15.52
C TYR A 72 9.05 17.02 14.32
N GLY A 73 10.32 16.72 14.01
CA GLY A 73 11.04 17.23 12.86
C GLY A 73 10.66 16.54 11.56
N ARG A 74 11.20 17.03 10.44
CA ARG A 74 10.92 16.47 9.11
C ARG A 74 11.24 14.98 9.03
N TRP A 75 10.48 14.29 8.16
CA TRP A 75 10.77 12.90 7.83
C TRP A 75 12.11 12.76 7.11
N THR A 76 12.90 11.79 7.53
CA THR A 76 14.20 11.47 6.93
C THR A 76 14.27 9.97 6.65
N GLN A 77 14.82 9.59 5.50
CA GLN A 77 15.01 8.19 5.18
C GLN A 77 16.27 7.67 5.87
N ARG A 78 16.15 6.58 6.66
CA ARG A 78 17.29 5.94 7.34
C ARG A 78 17.80 4.69 6.64
N LEU A 79 16.93 3.95 5.98
CA LEU A 79 17.27 2.72 5.29
C LEU A 79 16.52 2.64 3.96
N SER A 80 17.25 2.23 2.93
CA SER A 80 16.70 1.74 1.65
C SER A 80 17.50 0.50 1.28
N GLN A 81 17.03 -0.68 1.68
CA GLN A 81 17.65 -1.94 1.29
C GLN A 81 16.59 -2.86 0.70
N GLY A 82 16.79 -3.19 -0.58
CA GLY A 82 15.86 -4.04 -1.32
C GLY A 82 14.43 -3.49 -1.27
N PRO A 83 13.42 -4.32 -0.99
CA PRO A 83 12.02 -3.91 -1.03
C PRO A 83 11.56 -3.26 0.28
N THR A 84 12.46 -2.64 1.05
CA THR A 84 12.13 -2.01 2.33
C THR A 84 12.61 -0.57 2.39
N ALA A 85 11.79 0.29 3.01
CA ALA A 85 12.13 1.68 3.24
C ALA A 85 11.74 2.09 4.66
N VAL A 86 12.64 2.80 5.34
CA VAL A 86 12.40 3.28 6.71
C VAL A 86 12.50 4.79 6.75
N TYR A 87 11.39 5.44 7.11
CA TYR A 87 11.32 6.88 7.31
C TYR A 87 11.18 7.18 8.79
N VAL A 88 11.96 8.15 9.27
CA VAL A 88 12.05 8.51 10.67
C VAL A 88 11.79 10.00 10.86
N SER A 89 10.96 10.31 11.84
CA SER A 89 10.71 11.65 12.33
C SER A 89 11.05 11.71 13.82
N GLN A 90 11.82 12.72 14.22
CA GLN A 90 12.38 12.82 15.57
C GLN A 90 11.90 14.09 16.26
N LYS A 91 11.55 13.97 17.54
CA LYS A 91 11.28 15.11 18.42
C LYS A 91 12.55 15.43 19.19
N LEU A 92 12.98 16.68 19.11
CA LEU A 92 14.16 17.20 19.81
C LEU A 92 13.72 18.07 20.99
N ASP A 93 14.48 18.03 22.08
CA ASP A 93 14.35 19.00 23.16
C ASP A 93 15.06 20.33 22.81
N PRO A 94 14.96 21.38 23.66
CA PRO A 94 15.64 22.65 23.41
C PRO A 94 17.17 22.56 23.34
N SER A 95 17.79 21.49 23.85
CA SER A 95 19.23 21.23 23.77
C SER A 95 19.64 20.50 22.48
N GLY A 96 18.68 20.13 21.64
CA GLY A 96 18.91 19.38 20.40
C GLY A 96 18.99 17.86 20.60
N LYS A 97 18.67 17.35 21.80
CA LYS A 97 18.68 15.91 22.07
C LYS A 97 17.36 15.27 21.62
N VAL A 98 17.46 14.08 21.01
CA VAL A 98 16.30 13.27 20.63
C VAL A 98 15.58 12.76 21.89
N VAL A 99 14.32 13.13 22.06
CA VAL A 99 13.46 12.71 23.18
C VAL A 99 12.33 11.79 22.77
N ALA A 100 11.94 11.80 21.48
CA ALA A 100 11.02 10.80 20.94
C ALA A 100 11.28 10.56 19.45
N VAL A 101 10.87 9.38 18.96
CA VAL A 101 11.04 8.95 17.57
C VAL A 101 9.76 8.31 17.07
N ILE A 102 9.44 8.54 15.80
CA ILE A 102 8.47 7.77 15.02
C ILE A 102 9.22 7.16 13.84
N GLU A 103 9.09 5.85 13.66
CA GLU A 103 9.61 5.12 12.52
C GLU A 103 8.45 4.51 11.72
N MET A 104 8.45 4.75 10.41
CA MET A 104 7.50 4.18 9.45
C MET A 104 8.28 3.20 8.59
N ARG A 105 8.10 1.91 8.85
CA ARG A 105 8.81 0.82 8.17
C ARG A 105 7.91 0.23 7.09
N TRP A 106 8.29 0.48 5.85
CA TRP A 106 7.59 0.00 4.67
C TRP A 106 8.26 -1.25 4.13
N SER A 107 7.43 -2.22 3.74
CA SER A 107 7.85 -3.41 3.01
C SER A 107 6.98 -3.58 1.77
N PHE A 108 7.62 -3.85 0.65
CA PHE A 108 6.99 -4.03 -0.66
C PHE A 108 7.16 -5.48 -1.11
N ALA A 109 6.15 -6.06 -1.73
CA ALA A 109 6.24 -7.39 -2.32
C ALA A 109 5.38 -7.47 -3.59
N VAL A 110 5.60 -8.49 -4.40
CA VAL A 110 4.74 -8.81 -5.54
C VAL A 110 4.27 -10.25 -5.38
N ARG A 111 2.96 -10.44 -5.49
CA ARG A 111 2.33 -11.74 -5.42
C ARG A 111 2.53 -12.51 -6.72
N GLN A 112 2.27 -13.82 -6.67
CA GLN A 112 2.31 -14.68 -7.86
C GLN A 112 1.26 -14.28 -8.91
N ASP A 113 0.15 -13.68 -8.50
CA ASP A 113 -0.91 -13.13 -9.36
C ASP A 113 -0.60 -11.73 -9.91
N GLY A 114 0.59 -11.18 -9.60
CA GLY A 114 1.08 -9.91 -10.14
C GLY A 114 0.71 -8.67 -9.32
N TYR A 115 -0.16 -8.79 -8.31
CA TYR A 115 -0.53 -7.67 -7.46
C TYR A 115 0.62 -7.22 -6.55
N GLY A 116 0.70 -5.91 -6.34
CA GLY A 116 1.61 -5.29 -5.40
C GLY A 116 1.11 -5.42 -3.97
N VAL A 117 2.00 -5.72 -3.02
CA VAL A 117 1.68 -5.84 -1.59
C VAL A 117 2.51 -4.82 -0.82
N VAL A 118 1.84 -4.11 0.07
CA VAL A 118 2.45 -3.14 0.97
C VAL A 118 2.15 -3.54 2.40
N LYS A 119 3.19 -3.54 3.24
CA LYS A 119 3.05 -3.59 4.70
C LYS A 119 3.65 -2.34 5.30
N LEU A 120 2.99 -1.83 6.33
CA LEU A 120 3.47 -0.70 7.11
C LEU A 120 3.52 -1.09 8.58
N GLN A 121 4.68 -0.89 9.19
CA GLN A 121 4.83 -0.99 10.63
C GLN A 121 5.24 0.38 11.17
N THR A 122 4.39 0.95 12.02
CA THR A 122 4.69 2.18 12.76
C THR A 122 5.22 1.84 14.13
N LEU A 123 6.43 2.30 14.44
CA LEU A 123 7.02 2.23 15.76
C LEU A 123 7.15 3.64 16.33
N SER A 124 6.75 3.83 17.58
CA SER A 124 7.00 5.09 18.26
C SER A 124 7.50 4.84 19.68
N SER A 125 8.42 5.70 20.13
CA SER A 125 8.90 5.70 21.51
C SER A 125 7.95 6.46 22.45
N ASP A 126 6.91 7.10 21.94
CA ASP A 126 5.90 7.83 22.71
C ASP A 126 4.49 7.45 22.21
N LYS A 127 3.46 7.77 22.98
CA LYS A 127 2.07 7.53 22.58
C LYS A 127 1.67 8.55 21.51
N ILE A 128 1.40 8.04 20.31
CA ILE A 128 0.96 8.84 19.16
C ILE A 128 -0.39 8.38 18.62
N ASP A 129 -1.05 9.24 17.86
CA ASP A 129 -2.12 8.81 16.97
C ASP A 129 -1.51 8.18 15.70
N VAL A 130 -1.54 6.85 15.65
CA VAL A 130 -1.03 6.08 14.51
C VAL A 130 -1.85 6.37 13.24
N GLY A 131 -3.16 6.62 13.38
CA GLY A 131 -4.02 6.91 12.24
C GLY A 131 -3.65 8.23 11.54
N ALA A 132 -3.17 9.21 12.31
CA ALA A 132 -2.72 10.50 11.80
C ALA A 132 -1.43 10.41 10.95
N VAL A 133 -0.61 9.39 11.15
CA VAL A 133 0.63 9.18 10.36
C VAL A 133 0.46 8.17 9.24
N GLU A 134 -0.24 7.06 9.48
CA GLU A 134 -0.44 6.01 8.48
C GLU A 134 -1.53 6.37 7.46
N GLY A 135 -2.60 7.03 7.91
CA GLY A 135 -3.75 7.36 7.06
C GLY A 135 -3.38 8.16 5.82
N PRO A 136 -2.69 9.31 5.95
CA PRO A 136 -2.25 10.09 4.79
C PRO A 136 -1.29 9.34 3.87
N ALA A 137 -0.41 8.50 4.44
CA ALA A 137 0.54 7.71 3.65
C ALA A 137 -0.16 6.63 2.81
N PHE A 138 -1.17 5.95 3.37
CA PHE A 138 -2.00 5.03 2.60
C PHE A 138 -2.90 5.76 1.61
N SER A 139 -3.41 6.95 1.95
CA SER A 139 -4.20 7.76 1.02
C SER A 139 -3.40 8.18 -0.21
N ARG A 140 -2.07 8.36 -0.10
CA ARG A 140 -1.21 8.54 -1.28
C ARG A 140 -1.27 7.31 -2.19
N LEU A 141 -1.10 6.12 -1.63
CA LEU A 141 -1.09 4.89 -2.42
C LEU A 141 -2.45 4.60 -3.05
N ASP A 142 -3.55 4.86 -2.33
CA ASP A 142 -4.92 4.74 -2.85
C ASP A 142 -5.23 5.74 -3.96
N ARG A 143 -4.50 6.87 -4.02
CA ARG A 143 -4.60 7.86 -5.10
C ARG A 143 -3.80 7.43 -6.33
N ASP A 144 -2.63 6.83 -6.12
CA ASP A 144 -1.72 6.44 -7.20
C ASP A 144 -2.10 5.07 -7.81
N PHE A 145 -2.74 4.19 -7.03
CA PHE A 145 -3.04 2.80 -7.40
C PHE A 145 -4.42 2.34 -6.91
N THR A 146 -4.98 1.31 -7.54
CA THR A 146 -6.26 0.74 -7.14
C THR A 146 -6.04 -0.28 -6.02
N ARG A 147 -6.57 0.01 -4.82
CA ARG A 147 -6.60 -0.98 -3.73
C ARG A 147 -7.58 -2.10 -4.08
N VAL A 148 -7.09 -3.35 -4.12
CA VAL A 148 -7.89 -4.54 -4.43
C VAL A 148 -8.22 -5.38 -3.20
N ALA A 149 -7.41 -5.30 -2.15
CA ALA A 149 -7.68 -5.89 -0.86
C ALA A 149 -6.91 -5.17 0.25
N GLY A 150 -7.37 -5.28 1.48
CA GLY A 150 -6.63 -4.81 2.63
C GLY A 150 -7.20 -5.37 3.92
N SER A 151 -6.32 -5.70 4.86
CA SER A 151 -6.72 -5.99 6.23
C SER A 151 -5.89 -5.14 7.17
N ARG A 152 -6.58 -4.34 7.98
CA ARG A 152 -5.97 -3.63 9.11
C ARG A 152 -5.97 -4.54 10.32
#